data_AF-A0A221JXQ8-F1
#
_entry.id   AF-A0A221JXQ8-F1
#
_cell.length_a   1.000
_cell.length_b   1.000
_cell.length_c   1.000
_cell.angle_alpha   90.00
_cell.angle_beta   90.00
_cell.angle_gamma   90.00
#
_symmetry.space_group_name_H-M   'P 1'
#
loop_
_entity.id
_entity.type
_entity.pdbx_description
1 polymer ?
#
loop_
_entity_poly.entity_id
_entity_poly.type
_entity_poly.pdbx_seq_one_letter_code
_entity_poly.pdbx_strand_id
1 'polypeptide(L)'
;MLSVHVVPDAFSVGECEAIIAAIAGAPTNEALLVGRNKDHALRTAELVWIDDVDGMGWVMDRLIDLVRRSNLNHFCFDLTAFEESPQVAIYTAQDAGHFAWHSDIGGGPVSAKRKLTLVLQLSPDDAYEGGDLEFMPGAQVLTANRTQGCVSVFPSFTLHQVTPVASGVRHSLTVWAHGPAFR
;
A
#
# COMPACT_ATOMS: atom_id res chain seq x y z
N MET A 1 -11.42 -6.53 17.63
CA MET A 1 -10.10 -5.86 17.65
C MET A 1 -9.86 -5.32 16.25
N LEU A 2 -9.37 -4.09 16.09
CA LEU A 2 -8.95 -3.61 14.76
C LEU A 2 -7.76 -4.48 14.35
N SER A 3 -8.00 -5.46 13.49
CA SER A 3 -7.00 -6.44 13.08
C SER A 3 -6.60 -6.19 11.64
N VAL A 4 -5.29 -6.16 11.41
CA VAL A 4 -4.73 -6.32 10.07
C VAL A 4 -5.09 -7.73 9.60
N HIS A 5 -5.71 -7.84 8.44
CA HIS A 5 -6.01 -9.12 7.80
C HIS A 5 -4.92 -9.43 6.77
N VAL A 6 -4.32 -10.61 6.87
CA VAL A 6 -3.26 -11.06 5.97
C VAL A 6 -3.84 -12.08 5.00
N VAL A 7 -3.63 -11.86 3.70
CA VAL A 7 -3.92 -12.83 2.64
C VAL A 7 -2.58 -13.33 2.09
N PRO A 8 -2.10 -14.51 2.54
CA PRO A 8 -0.89 -15.11 1.98
C PRO A 8 -1.15 -15.55 0.54
N ASP A 9 -0.10 -15.62 -0.27
CA ASP A 9 -0.12 -16.12 -1.65
C ASP A 9 -1.21 -15.45 -2.52
N ALA A 10 -1.51 -14.17 -2.26
CA ALA A 10 -2.55 -13.44 -2.96
C ALA A 10 -2.16 -13.15 -4.43
N PHE A 11 -0.86 -12.98 -4.65
CA PHE A 11 -0.21 -12.91 -5.96
C PHE A 11 0.92 -13.94 -5.98
N SER A 12 1.15 -14.57 -7.13
CA SER A 12 2.31 -15.41 -7.35
C SER A 12 3.58 -14.57 -7.52
N VAL A 13 4.75 -15.18 -7.30
CA VAL A 13 6.05 -14.54 -7.54
C VAL A 13 6.15 -13.99 -8.96
N GLY A 14 5.75 -14.77 -9.97
CA GLY A 14 5.79 -14.34 -11.37
C GLY A 14 4.87 -13.16 -11.68
N GLU A 15 3.71 -13.06 -11.01
CA GLU A 15 2.83 -11.89 -11.14
C GLU A 15 3.45 -10.64 -10.48
N CYS A 16 4.08 -10.78 -9.31
CA CYS A 16 4.82 -9.69 -8.67
C CYS A 16 5.98 -9.20 -9.56
N GLU A 17 6.75 -10.12 -10.13
CA GLU A 17 7.84 -9.80 -11.06
C GLU A 17 7.32 -9.12 -12.32
N ALA A 18 6.18 -9.55 -12.87
CA ALA A 18 5.56 -8.91 -14.03
C ALA A 18 5.15 -7.47 -13.74
N ILE A 19 4.59 -7.19 -12.55
CA ILE A 19 4.25 -5.83 -12.12
C ILE A 19 5.53 -4.97 -11.99
N ILE A 20 6.56 -5.48 -11.31
CA ILE A 20 7.85 -4.77 -11.15
C ILE A 20 8.49 -4.48 -12.51
N ALA A 21 8.48 -5.44 -13.43
CA ALA A 21 9.02 -5.27 -14.78
C ALA A 21 8.23 -4.22 -15.59
N ALA A 22 6.91 -4.20 -15.47
CA ALA A 22 6.06 -3.26 -16.19
C ALA A 22 6.28 -1.82 -15.75
N ILE A 23 6.46 -1.57 -14.44
CA ILE A 23 6.68 -0.22 -13.93
C ILE A 23 8.10 0.30 -14.18
N ALA A 24 9.08 -0.57 -14.45
CA ALA A 24 10.49 -0.16 -14.62
C ALA A 24 10.71 0.82 -15.79
N GLY A 25 9.81 0.81 -16.79
CA GLY A 25 9.83 1.75 -17.92
C GLY A 25 8.86 2.92 -17.77
N ALA A 26 8.07 2.98 -16.69
CA ALA A 26 7.06 4.00 -16.48
C ALA A 26 7.69 5.27 -15.86
N PRO A 27 7.15 6.46 -16.16
CA PRO A 27 7.58 7.67 -15.48
C PRO A 27 7.25 7.59 -13.98
N THR A 28 8.25 7.80 -13.13
CA THR A 28 8.05 7.87 -11.69
C THR A 28 7.73 9.31 -11.26
N ASN A 29 6.86 9.44 -10.27
CA ASN A 29 6.58 10.70 -9.59
C ASN A 29 7.12 10.64 -8.17
N GLU A 30 7.73 11.72 -7.69
CA GLU A 30 8.11 11.83 -6.29
C GLU A 30 6.87 11.77 -5.38
N ALA A 31 6.95 11.02 -4.29
CA ALA A 31 5.83 10.85 -3.39
C ALA A 31 5.46 12.14 -2.65
N LEU A 32 4.20 12.56 -2.78
CA LEU A 32 3.65 13.70 -2.06
C LEU A 32 2.83 13.27 -0.84
N LEU A 33 2.73 14.16 0.15
CA LEU A 33 1.78 14.03 1.26
C LEU A 33 0.40 14.57 0.85
N VAL A 34 -0.64 14.23 1.63
CA VAL A 34 -1.98 14.84 1.50
C VAL A 34 -1.84 16.37 1.57
N GLY A 35 -2.37 17.07 0.56
CA GLY A 35 -2.23 18.52 0.42
C GLY A 35 -1.05 18.99 -0.43
N ARG A 36 -0.33 18.07 -1.11
CA ARG A 36 0.83 18.36 -1.99
C ARG A 36 2.04 18.96 -1.28
N ASN A 37 2.15 18.76 0.03
CA ASN A 37 3.35 19.13 0.77
C ASN A 37 4.46 18.11 0.54
N LYS A 38 5.70 18.62 0.44
CA LYS A 38 6.92 17.82 0.43
C LYS A 38 7.56 17.91 1.81
N ASP A 39 7.61 16.79 2.50
CA ASP A 39 8.38 16.67 3.73
C ASP A 39 9.09 15.31 3.73
N HIS A 40 10.37 15.34 3.37
CA HIS A 40 11.23 14.16 3.31
C HIS A 40 11.49 13.53 4.69
N ALA A 41 11.17 14.23 5.79
CA ALA A 41 11.17 13.61 7.12
C ALA A 41 9.93 12.73 7.35
N LEU A 42 8.87 12.92 6.57
CA LEU A 42 7.63 12.16 6.66
C LEU A 42 7.53 11.09 5.59
N ARG A 43 8.00 11.34 4.37
CA ARG A 43 7.95 10.34 3.29
C ARG A 43 9.04 10.56 2.26
N THR A 44 9.72 9.48 1.91
CA THR A 44 10.67 9.41 0.80
C THR A 44 10.41 8.13 0.02
N ALA A 45 9.85 8.28 -1.18
CA ALA A 45 9.54 7.19 -2.11
C ALA A 45 9.31 7.74 -3.52
N GLU A 46 9.50 6.90 -4.53
CA GLU A 46 9.01 7.12 -5.88
C GLU A 46 7.69 6.38 -6.12
N LEU A 47 6.83 6.94 -6.95
CA LEU A 47 5.48 6.43 -7.19
C LEU A 47 5.22 6.18 -8.68
N VAL A 48 4.58 5.06 -8.96
CA VAL A 48 3.99 4.74 -10.28
C VAL A 48 2.53 4.41 -10.07
N TRP A 49 1.65 5.04 -10.86
CA TRP A 49 0.22 4.72 -10.86
C TRP A 49 -0.03 3.62 -11.87
N ILE A 50 -0.68 2.54 -11.45
CA ILE A 50 -0.90 1.37 -12.31
C ILE A 50 -1.78 1.71 -13.53
N ASP A 51 -2.70 2.66 -13.40
CA ASP A 51 -3.56 3.11 -14.50
C ASP A 51 -2.77 3.79 -15.63
N ASP A 52 -1.54 4.27 -15.35
CA ASP A 52 -0.63 4.86 -16.34
C ASP A 52 0.28 3.80 -17.01
N VAL A 53 0.11 2.51 -16.69
CA VAL A 53 0.94 1.41 -17.19
C VAL A 53 0.12 0.46 -18.07
N ASP A 54 0.46 0.44 -19.35
CA ASP A 54 -0.21 -0.40 -20.35
C ASP A 54 -0.18 -1.89 -19.98
N GLY A 55 -1.32 -2.57 -20.17
CA GLY A 55 -1.45 -4.01 -19.94
C GLY A 55 -1.66 -4.43 -18.48
N MET A 56 -1.77 -3.48 -17.53
CA MET A 56 -1.96 -3.78 -16.10
C MET A 56 -3.43 -3.80 -15.62
N GLY A 57 -4.41 -3.74 -16.52
CA GLY A 57 -5.84 -3.69 -16.13
C GLY A 57 -6.30 -4.84 -15.23
N TRP A 58 -5.69 -6.02 -15.36
CA TRP A 58 -6.00 -7.20 -14.54
C TRP A 58 -5.65 -7.02 -13.05
N VAL A 59 -4.68 -6.14 -12.73
CA VAL A 59 -4.20 -5.90 -11.37
C VAL A 59 -5.34 -5.31 -10.54
N MET A 60 -6.05 -4.31 -11.07
CA MET A 60 -7.15 -3.67 -10.36
C MET A 60 -8.30 -4.65 -10.09
N ASP A 61 -8.67 -5.48 -11.07
CA ASP A 61 -9.69 -6.52 -10.89
C ASP A 61 -9.33 -7.48 -9.75
N ARG A 62 -8.05 -7.87 -9.67
CA ARG A 62 -7.55 -8.76 -8.61
C ARG A 62 -7.63 -8.09 -7.24
N LEU A 63 -7.22 -6.83 -7.15
CA LEU A 63 -7.26 -6.04 -5.92
C LEU A 63 -8.69 -5.81 -5.43
N ILE A 64 -9.63 -5.47 -6.33
CA ILE A 64 -11.05 -5.30 -6.01
C ILE A 64 -11.61 -6.58 -5.38
N ASP A 65 -11.32 -7.74 -5.97
CA ASP A 65 -11.81 -9.01 -5.43
C ASP A 65 -11.21 -9.33 -4.05
N LEU A 66 -9.91 -9.07 -3.84
CA LEU A 66 -9.26 -9.24 -2.54
C LEU A 66 -9.89 -8.36 -1.48
N VAL A 67 -10.10 -7.07 -1.77
CA VAL A 67 -10.78 -6.14 -0.87
C VAL A 67 -12.19 -6.60 -0.58
N ARG A 68 -12.97 -6.98 -1.60
CA ARG A 68 -14.36 -7.44 -1.43
C ARG A 68 -14.44 -8.65 -0.49
N ARG A 69 -13.60 -9.67 -0.70
CA ARG A 69 -13.56 -10.86 0.16
C ARG A 69 -13.11 -10.52 1.58
N SER A 70 -12.08 -9.70 1.71
CA SER A 70 -11.58 -9.25 3.02
C SER A 70 -12.63 -8.47 3.78
N ASN A 71 -13.32 -7.55 3.10
CA ASN A 71 -14.38 -6.74 3.70
C ASN A 71 -15.55 -7.60 4.18
N LEU A 72 -16.04 -8.52 3.34
CA LEU A 72 -17.17 -9.39 3.68
C LEU A 72 -16.90 -10.25 4.92
N ASN A 73 -15.68 -10.76 5.06
CA ASN A 73 -15.35 -11.76 6.09
C ASN A 73 -14.75 -11.16 7.37
N HIS A 74 -14.20 -9.94 7.32
CA HIS A 74 -13.40 -9.39 8.43
C HIS A 74 -13.79 -7.98 8.89
N PHE A 75 -14.28 -7.10 7.99
CA PHE A 75 -14.38 -5.67 8.30
C PHE A 75 -15.81 -5.12 8.25
N CYS A 76 -16.62 -5.61 7.32
CA CYS A 76 -18.02 -5.25 7.14
C CYS A 76 -18.25 -3.74 6.96
N PHE A 77 -17.34 -3.02 6.30
CA PHE A 77 -17.57 -1.63 5.92
C PHE A 77 -18.55 -1.53 4.75
N ASP A 78 -19.31 -0.43 4.72
CA ASP A 78 -20.09 -0.03 3.55
C ASP A 78 -19.15 0.57 2.49
N LEU A 79 -18.61 -0.31 1.64
CA LEU A 79 -17.72 0.07 0.54
C LEU A 79 -18.55 0.35 -0.71
N THR A 80 -18.39 1.54 -1.27
CA THR A 80 -19.18 2.03 -2.40
C THR A 80 -18.35 2.31 -3.64
N ALA A 81 -17.02 2.47 -3.51
CA ALA A 81 -16.18 2.86 -4.64
C ALA A 81 -14.70 2.53 -4.47
N PHE A 82 -13.99 2.58 -5.59
CA PHE A 82 -12.54 2.75 -5.67
C PHE A 82 -12.31 4.05 -6.46
N GLU A 83 -12.02 5.14 -5.75
CA GLU A 83 -11.92 6.48 -6.34
C GLU A 83 -10.48 6.90 -6.65
N GLU A 84 -9.52 6.00 -6.40
CA GLU A 84 -8.10 6.24 -6.57
C GLU A 84 -7.45 5.05 -7.27
N SER A 85 -6.55 5.35 -8.19
CA SER A 85 -5.76 4.37 -8.92
C SER A 85 -4.81 3.62 -7.98
N PRO A 86 -4.54 2.32 -8.20
CA PRO A 86 -3.53 1.61 -7.46
C PRO A 86 -2.14 2.25 -7.65
N GLN A 87 -1.38 2.33 -6.57
CA GLN A 87 -0.11 3.02 -6.50
C GLN A 87 1.01 2.04 -6.14
N VAL A 88 1.99 1.87 -7.02
CA VAL A 88 3.27 1.26 -6.63
C VAL A 88 4.14 2.32 -5.97
N ALA A 89 4.62 2.02 -4.77
CA ALA A 89 5.63 2.79 -4.07
C ALA A 89 6.98 2.05 -4.11
N ILE A 90 8.03 2.79 -4.45
CA ILE A 90 9.41 2.34 -4.59
C ILE A 90 10.23 3.05 -3.53
N TYR A 91 10.80 2.27 -2.61
CA TYR A 91 11.64 2.77 -1.51
C TYR A 91 13.08 2.27 -1.73
N THR A 92 14.04 3.18 -1.74
CA THR A 92 15.44 2.85 -2.04
C THR A 92 16.33 3.05 -0.82
N ALA A 93 17.44 2.32 -0.75
CA ALA A 93 18.43 2.53 0.31
C ALA A 93 19.18 3.86 0.18
N GLN A 94 19.33 4.37 -1.05
CA GLN A 94 20.12 5.55 -1.37
C GLN A 94 19.61 6.81 -0.66
N ASP A 95 18.30 6.89 -0.45
CA ASP A 95 17.59 8.00 0.19
C ASP A 95 16.94 7.61 1.51
N ALA A 96 17.30 6.43 2.05
CA ALA A 96 16.67 5.83 3.22
C ALA A 96 15.13 5.84 3.10
N GLY A 97 14.62 5.42 1.94
CA GLY A 97 13.21 5.46 1.59
C GLY A 97 12.33 4.91 2.71
N HIS A 98 11.33 5.70 3.12
CA HIS A 98 10.47 5.43 4.26
C HIS A 98 9.13 6.16 4.14
N PHE A 99 8.21 5.84 5.03
CA PHE A 99 7.01 6.63 5.27
C PHE A 99 6.70 6.58 6.76
N ALA A 100 6.93 7.69 7.46
CA ALA A 100 6.71 7.81 8.90
C ALA A 100 5.26 7.48 9.29
N TRP A 101 5.03 7.22 10.59
CA TRP A 101 3.71 6.91 11.15
C TRP A 101 2.63 7.88 10.66
N HIS A 102 1.63 7.33 9.98
CA HIS A 102 0.52 8.08 9.42
C HIS A 102 -0.75 7.24 9.37
N SER A 103 -1.83 7.91 9.02
CA SER A 103 -3.13 7.32 8.73
C SER A 103 -3.47 7.62 7.28
N ASP A 104 -4.05 6.66 6.57
CA ASP A 104 -4.41 6.84 5.17
C ASP A 104 -5.67 7.66 4.99
N ILE A 105 -6.56 7.63 5.98
CA ILE A 105 -7.69 8.55 6.00
C ILE A 105 -7.19 9.97 6.26
N GLY A 106 -7.74 10.94 5.52
CA GLY A 106 -7.32 12.34 5.62
C GLY A 106 -8.48 13.32 5.53
N GLY A 107 -8.18 14.61 5.63
CA GLY A 107 -9.18 15.68 5.51
C GLY A 107 -9.58 16.06 4.08
N GLY A 108 -9.05 15.37 3.06
CA GLY A 108 -9.37 15.63 1.66
C GLY A 108 -10.71 15.02 1.24
N PRO A 109 -11.34 15.50 0.15
CA PRO A 109 -12.66 15.04 -0.26
C PRO A 109 -12.70 13.54 -0.56
N VAL A 110 -11.64 12.99 -1.15
CA VAL A 110 -11.52 11.55 -1.44
C VAL A 110 -10.93 10.80 -0.25
N SER A 111 -9.83 11.29 0.32
CA SER A 111 -9.14 10.61 1.43
C SER A 111 -9.98 10.51 2.71
N ALA A 112 -10.95 11.39 2.94
CA ALA A 112 -11.90 11.29 4.07
C ALA A 112 -12.88 10.11 3.94
N LYS A 113 -12.99 9.53 2.74
CA LYS A 113 -13.90 8.40 2.43
C LYS A 113 -13.20 7.04 2.46
N ARG A 114 -11.87 6.99 2.60
CA ARG A 114 -11.10 5.74 2.66
C ARG A 114 -11.52 4.90 3.87
N LYS A 115 -11.82 3.62 3.62
CA LYS A 115 -12.27 2.64 4.62
C LYS A 115 -11.27 1.52 4.80
N LEU A 116 -10.81 0.94 3.70
CA LEU A 116 -9.81 -0.11 3.69
C LEU A 116 -8.63 0.29 2.83
N THR A 117 -7.45 0.05 3.36
CA THR A 117 -6.20 0.05 2.62
C THR A 117 -5.78 -1.40 2.41
N LEU A 118 -5.34 -1.70 1.20
CA LEU A 118 -4.69 -2.95 0.85
C LEU A 118 -3.26 -2.63 0.41
N VAL A 119 -2.27 -3.28 1.01
CA VAL A 119 -0.85 -3.22 0.60
C VAL A 119 -0.37 -4.61 0.21
N LEU A 120 0.06 -4.76 -1.03
CA LEU A 120 0.72 -5.94 -1.58
C LEU A 120 2.24 -5.77 -1.50
N GLN A 121 2.92 -6.77 -0.94
CA GLN A 121 4.37 -6.87 -0.95
C GLN A 121 4.86 -7.41 -2.30
N LEU A 122 5.57 -6.59 -3.08
CA LEU A 122 6.02 -6.96 -4.43
C LEU A 122 7.46 -7.48 -4.45
N SER A 123 8.36 -6.89 -3.64
CA SER A 123 9.75 -7.36 -3.56
C SER A 123 9.85 -8.66 -2.73
N PRO A 124 10.73 -9.59 -3.11
CA PRO A 124 11.22 -10.65 -2.22
C PRO A 124 11.75 -10.08 -0.90
N ASP A 125 11.63 -10.84 0.18
CA ASP A 125 12.01 -10.39 1.52
C ASP A 125 13.53 -10.27 1.71
N ASP A 126 14.30 -11.02 0.92
CA ASP A 126 15.77 -11.00 0.86
C ASP A 126 16.34 -9.97 -0.12
N ALA A 127 15.50 -9.27 -0.88
CA ALA A 127 15.93 -8.24 -1.83
C ALA A 127 16.24 -6.88 -1.19
N TYR A 128 15.89 -6.70 0.09
CA TYR A 128 16.10 -5.45 0.83
C TYR A 128 16.20 -5.67 2.35
N GLU A 129 16.92 -4.78 3.05
CA GLU A 129 16.98 -4.74 4.51
C GLU A 129 16.24 -3.49 5.03
N GLY A 130 15.59 -3.59 6.20
CA GLY A 130 14.65 -2.56 6.66
C GLY A 130 13.38 -2.54 5.82
N GLY A 131 12.76 -1.37 5.61
CA GLY A 131 11.58 -1.25 4.74
C GLY A 131 10.32 -1.93 5.28
N ASP A 132 10.24 -2.18 6.58
CA ASP A 132 9.15 -2.94 7.18
C ASP A 132 7.86 -2.13 7.20
N LEU A 133 6.77 -2.72 6.70
CA LEU A 133 5.43 -2.17 6.91
C LEU A 133 4.99 -2.53 8.33
N GLU A 134 4.83 -1.51 9.17
CA GLU A 134 4.45 -1.66 10.56
C GLU A 134 3.09 -1.01 10.84
N PHE A 135 2.34 -1.60 11.75
CA PHE A 135 1.02 -1.15 12.17
C PHE A 135 0.98 -0.94 13.68
N MET A 136 0.21 0.05 14.12
CA MET A 136 -0.05 0.31 15.54
C MET A 136 -1.56 0.35 15.79
N PRO A 137 -2.25 -0.82 15.81
CA PRO A 137 -3.70 -0.89 16.02
C PRO A 137 -4.12 -0.64 17.48
N GLY A 138 -3.15 -0.47 18.38
CA GLY A 138 -3.32 -0.27 19.82
C GLY A 138 -1.98 0.07 20.47
N ALA A 139 -1.70 -0.49 21.64
CA ALA A 139 -0.44 -0.22 22.37
C ALA A 139 0.78 -1.01 21.86
N GLN A 140 0.64 -1.78 20.78
CA GLN A 140 1.71 -2.63 20.23
C GLN A 140 1.94 -2.33 18.76
N VAL A 141 3.20 -2.46 18.34
CA VAL A 141 3.59 -2.44 16.92
C VAL A 141 3.55 -3.87 16.39
N LEU A 142 2.90 -4.06 15.24
CA LEU A 142 2.84 -5.31 14.49
C LEU A 142 3.53 -5.12 13.15
N THR A 143 4.39 -6.05 12.75
CA THR A 143 5.04 -6.02 11.43
C THR A 143 4.25 -6.87 10.44
N ALA A 144 4.07 -6.36 9.23
CA ALA A 144 3.45 -7.08 8.12
C ALA A 144 4.28 -8.30 7.71
N ASN A 145 3.63 -9.30 7.11
CA ASN A 145 4.36 -10.38 6.46
C ASN A 145 5.12 -9.85 5.22
N ARG A 146 6.42 -10.14 5.15
CA ARG A 146 7.33 -9.73 4.07
C ARG A 146 7.36 -10.69 2.89
N THR A 147 6.71 -11.85 2.97
CA THR A 147 6.67 -12.81 1.85
C THR A 147 6.11 -12.13 0.61
N GLN A 148 6.84 -12.24 -0.51
CA GLN A 148 6.41 -11.72 -1.80
C GLN A 148 5.03 -12.27 -2.17
N GLY A 149 4.16 -11.41 -2.71
CA GLY A 149 2.80 -11.81 -3.06
C GLY A 149 1.81 -11.77 -1.89
N CYS A 150 2.29 -11.56 -0.66
CA CYS A 150 1.43 -11.41 0.50
C CYS A 150 0.75 -10.05 0.51
N VAL A 151 -0.52 -10.04 0.91
CA VAL A 151 -1.34 -8.83 1.02
C VAL A 151 -1.72 -8.58 2.47
N SER A 152 -1.57 -7.33 2.90
CA SER A 152 -2.13 -6.82 4.16
C SER A 152 -3.32 -5.91 3.85
N VAL A 153 -4.48 -6.24 4.44
CA VAL A 153 -5.70 -5.41 4.38
C VAL A 153 -6.00 -4.88 5.77
N PHE A 154 -6.22 -3.58 5.89
CA PHE A 154 -6.46 -2.95 7.18
C PHE A 154 -7.37 -1.72 7.04
N PRO A 155 -8.06 -1.30 8.12
CA PRO A 155 -8.83 -0.07 8.12
C PRO A 155 -7.94 1.13 7.84
N SER A 156 -8.33 2.01 6.91
CA SER A 156 -7.48 3.14 6.48
C SER A 156 -7.21 4.17 7.58
N PHE A 157 -7.91 4.08 8.71
CA PHE A 157 -7.64 4.90 9.90
C PHE A 157 -6.62 4.27 10.87
N THR A 158 -6.10 3.08 10.58
CA THR A 158 -5.04 2.42 11.37
C THR A 158 -3.72 3.13 11.16
N LEU A 159 -3.06 3.51 12.28
CA LEU A 159 -1.74 4.11 12.26
C LEU A 159 -0.71 3.09 11.75
N HIS A 160 0.05 3.46 10.73
CA HIS A 160 1.04 2.58 10.10
C HIS A 160 2.23 3.35 9.55
N GLN A 161 3.35 2.68 9.32
CA GLN A 161 4.57 3.25 8.75
C GLN A 161 5.30 2.26 7.84
N VAL A 162 6.23 2.76 7.05
CA VAL A 162 7.28 1.99 6.40
C VAL A 162 8.61 2.42 6.99
N THR A 163 9.32 1.51 7.67
CA THR A 163 10.64 1.81 8.25
C THR A 163 11.67 2.10 7.15
N PRO A 164 12.75 2.85 7.43
CA PRO A 164 13.76 3.14 6.42
C PRO A 164 14.36 1.89 5.78
N VAL A 165 14.47 1.89 4.46
CA VAL A 165 15.24 0.88 3.72
C VAL A 165 16.73 1.13 3.95
N ALA A 166 17.43 0.13 4.46
CA ALA A 166 18.87 0.19 4.75
C ALA A 166 19.72 -0.34 3.60
N SER A 167 19.19 -1.30 2.82
CA SER A 167 19.84 -1.92 1.67
C SER A 167 18.79 -2.37 0.65
N GLY A 168 19.14 -2.37 -0.64
CA GLY A 168 18.27 -2.84 -1.71
C GLY A 168 17.13 -1.88 -2.08
N VAL A 169 16.08 -2.43 -2.68
CA VAL A 169 14.90 -1.68 -3.14
C VAL A 169 13.62 -2.43 -2.81
N ARG A 170 12.73 -1.77 -2.08
CA ARG A 170 11.42 -2.29 -1.71
C ARG A 170 10.34 -1.73 -2.64
N HIS A 171 9.60 -2.62 -3.28
CA HIS A 171 8.38 -2.30 -4.03
C HIS A 171 7.16 -2.79 -3.25
N SER A 172 6.13 -1.95 -3.19
CA SER A 172 4.80 -2.35 -2.71
C SER A 172 3.70 -1.70 -3.51
N LEU A 173 2.58 -2.38 -3.68
CA LEU A 173 1.40 -1.87 -4.39
C LEU A 173 0.26 -1.62 -3.41
N THR A 174 -0.27 -0.40 -3.41
CA THR A 174 -1.33 0.03 -2.51
C THR A 174 -2.60 0.38 -3.29
N VAL A 175 -3.77 0.03 -2.74
CA VAL A 175 -5.07 0.55 -3.20
C VAL A 175 -5.97 0.87 -2.01
N TRP A 176 -6.87 1.84 -2.21
CA TRP A 176 -7.84 2.26 -1.20
C TRP A 176 -9.28 2.02 -1.66
N ALA A 177 -10.08 1.42 -0.79
CA ALA A 177 -11.52 1.30 -0.98
C ALA A 177 -12.27 2.34 -0.15
N HIS A 178 -13.32 2.88 -0.75
CA HIS A 178 -14.02 4.06 -0.30
C HIS A 178 -15.45 3.72 0.10
N GLY A 179 -15.98 4.47 1.05
CA GLY A 179 -17.37 4.39 1.51
C GLY A 179 -17.88 5.76 1.97
N PRO A 180 -19.09 5.82 2.56
CA PRO A 180 -19.59 7.06 3.15
C PRO A 180 -18.60 7.64 4.18
N ALA A 181 -18.40 8.95 4.20
CA ALA A 181 -17.52 9.60 5.18
C ALA A 181 -17.92 9.22 6.63
N PHE A 182 -16.94 9.10 7.52
CA PHE A 182 -17.21 8.93 8.95
C PHE A 182 -17.94 10.17 9.50
N ARG A 183 -18.86 9.98 10.44
CA ARG A 183 -19.70 11.02 11.05
C ARG A 183 -19.44 11.10 12.54
#